data_AF-A0A6I2KTB5-F1
#
_entry.id   AF-A0A6I2KTB5-F1
#
_cell.length_a   1.000
_cell.length_b   1.000
_cell.length_c   1.000
_cell.angle_alpha   90.00
_cell.angle_beta   90.00
_cell.angle_gamma   90.00
#
_symmetry.space_group_name_H-M   'P 1'
#
loop_
_entity.id
_entity.type
_entity.pdbx_description
1 polymer ?
#
loop_
_entity_poly.entity_id
_entity_poly.type
_entity_poly.pdbx_seq_one_letter_code
_entity_poly.pdbx_strand_id
1 'polypeptide(L)' 'MKTESSSPIERAVELTDGVANLAAACNVSAQAVYKWLKKGHPPVERCEAIERAVGGRVTKFELLQPAFDTATTGEPHAHP' A
#
# COMPACT_ATOMS: atom_id res chain seq x y z
N MET A 1 3.50 3.99 -20.09
CA MET A 1 4.25 4.73 -19.06
C MET A 1 3.25 5.60 -18.31
N LYS A 2 2.94 5.27 -17.05
CA LYS A 2 2.01 6.01 -16.17
C LYS A 2 2.81 6.29 -14.89
N THR A 3 3.54 7.40 -14.86
CA THR A 3 3.22 8.66 -14.11
C THR A 3 3.35 8.52 -12.60
N GLU A 4 4.60 8.57 -12.12
CA GLU A 4 5.19 9.41 -11.05
C GLU A 4 4.32 10.02 -9.93
N SER A 5 3.29 9.34 -9.46
CA SER A 5 2.61 9.70 -8.21
C SER A 5 2.21 8.43 -7.47
N SER A 6 3.23 7.61 -7.15
CA SER A 6 3.03 6.30 -6.53
C SER A 6 2.35 6.46 -5.18
N SER A 7 1.02 6.35 -5.20
CA SER A 7 0.22 6.28 -3.98
C SER A 7 0.74 5.13 -3.12
N PRO A 8 0.62 5.18 -1.79
CA PRO A 8 1.11 4.12 -0.91
C PRO A 8 0.53 2.73 -1.27
N ILE A 9 -0.68 2.69 -1.86
CA ILE A 9 -1.25 1.47 -2.43
C ILE A 9 -0.54 0.98 -3.68
N GLU A 10 -0.15 1.88 -4.59
CA GLU A 10 0.64 1.49 -5.78
C GLU A 10 1.97 0.90 -5.35
N ARG A 11 2.63 1.54 -4.38
CA ARG A 11 3.86 1.00 -3.80
C ARG A 11 3.63 -0.38 -3.17
N ALA A 12 2.53 -0.57 -2.44
CA ALA A 12 2.18 -1.88 -1.89
C ALA A 12 1.97 -2.93 -2.99
N VAL A 13 1.32 -2.56 -4.10
CA VAL A 13 1.14 -3.42 -5.28
C VAL A 13 2.51 -3.80 -5.87
N GLU A 14 3.40 -2.84 -6.08
CA GLU A 14 4.75 -3.09 -6.61
C GLU A 14 5.57 -4.00 -5.69
N LEU A 15 5.52 -3.78 -4.38
CA LEU A 15 6.22 -4.60 -3.38
C LEU A 15 5.74 -6.06 -3.36
N THR A 16 4.48 -6.29 -3.72
CA THR A 16 3.90 -7.63 -3.82
C THR A 16 4.02 -8.24 -5.21
N ASP A 17 4.71 -7.63 -6.16
CA ASP A 17 4.79 -8.12 -7.56
C ASP A 17 3.44 -8.09 -8.29
N GLY A 18 2.55 -7.16 -7.90
CA GLY A 18 1.33 -6.84 -8.63
C GLY A 18 0.02 -7.05 -7.88
N VAL A 19 -1.06 -6.60 -8.55
CA VAL A 19 -2.39 -6.47 -7.96
C VAL A 19 -2.96 -7.81 -7.51
N ALA A 20 -2.70 -8.87 -8.29
CA ALA A 20 -3.21 -10.21 -7.99
C ALA A 20 -2.58 -10.78 -6.71
N ASN A 21 -1.29 -10.55 -6.49
CA ASN A 21 -0.61 -11.05 -5.31
C ASN A 21 -0.98 -10.25 -4.06
N LEU A 22 -1.10 -8.91 -4.16
CA LEU A 22 -1.64 -8.10 -3.08
C LEU A 22 -3.05 -8.53 -2.69
N ALA A 23 -3.90 -8.78 -3.71
CA ALA A 23 -5.27 -9.23 -3.50
C ALA A 23 -5.32 -10.60 -2.80
N ALA A 24 -4.49 -11.55 -3.23
CA ALA A 24 -4.35 -12.86 -2.60
C ALA A 24 -3.88 -12.75 -1.14
N ALA A 25 -2.85 -11.94 -0.88
CA ALA A 25 -2.32 -11.73 0.47
C ALA A 25 -3.32 -11.05 1.41
N CYS A 26 -4.13 -10.13 0.89
CA CYS A 26 -5.18 -9.44 1.66
C CYS A 26 -6.52 -10.22 1.70
N ASN A 27 -6.60 -11.38 1.04
CA ASN A 27 -7.81 -12.17 0.84
C ASN A 27 -8.98 -11.32 0.30
N VAL A 28 -8.72 -10.57 -0.77
CA VAL A 28 -9.71 -9.76 -1.48
C VAL A 28 -9.67 -10.03 -2.98
N SER A 29 -10.68 -9.57 -3.70
CA SER A 29 -10.66 -9.61 -5.16
C SER A 29 -9.75 -8.52 -5.73
N ALA A 30 -9.11 -8.79 -6.87
CA ALA A 30 -8.30 -7.78 -7.60
C ALA A 30 -9.09 -6.48 -7.89
N GLN A 31 -10.40 -6.60 -8.14
CA GLN A 31 -11.30 -5.45 -8.31
C GLN A 31 -11.35 -4.53 -7.08
N ALA A 32 -11.26 -5.09 -5.87
CA ALA A 32 -11.22 -4.30 -4.64
C ALA A 32 -9.93 -3.46 -4.60
N VAL A 33 -8.80 -4.04 -4.98
CA VAL A 33 -7.52 -3.35 -5.06
C VAL A 33 -7.56 -2.23 -6.11
N TYR A 34 -8.11 -2.49 -7.30
CA TYR A 34 -8.33 -1.43 -8.31
C TYR A 34 -9.24 -0.31 -7.80
N LYS A 35 -10.24 -0.65 -6.97
CA LYS A 35 -11.10 0.36 -6.34
C LYS A 35 -10.31 1.22 -5.35
N TRP A 36 -9.40 0.63 -4.58
CA TRP A 36 -8.52 1.38 -3.66
C TRP A 36 -7.55 2.27 -4.41
N LEU A 37 -6.94 1.77 -5.48
CA LEU A 37 -6.10 2.54 -6.40
C LEU A 37 -6.84 3.76 -6.96
N LYS A 38 -8.05 3.55 -7.48
CA LYS A 38 -8.89 4.64 -8.01
C LYS A 38 -9.32 5.64 -6.93
N LYS A 39 -9.51 5.17 -5.70
CA LYS A 39 -9.91 5.99 -4.55
C LYS A 39 -8.72 6.69 -3.86
N GLY A 40 -7.50 6.24 -4.12
CA GLY A 40 -6.26 6.70 -3.50
C GLY A 40 -5.98 6.13 -2.10
N HIS A 41 -6.91 5.37 -1.50
CA HIS A 41 -6.72 4.76 -0.18
C HIS A 41 -7.57 3.48 0.00
N PRO A 42 -7.07 2.48 0.74
CA PRO A 42 -7.85 1.34 1.17
C PRO A 42 -8.71 1.70 2.41
N PRO A 43 -9.71 0.88 2.77
CA PRO A 43 -10.39 1.01 4.06
C PRO A 43 -9.47 0.67 5.23
N VAL A 44 -9.69 1.31 6.39
CA VAL A 44 -8.88 1.16 7.63
C VAL A 44 -8.71 -0.31 8.01
N GLU A 45 -9.79 -1.09 7.95
CA GLU A 45 -9.81 -2.52 8.29
C GLU A 45 -8.87 -3.37 7.41
N ARG A 46 -8.52 -2.90 6.21
CA ARG A 46 -7.62 -3.60 5.28
C ARG A 46 -6.20 -3.05 5.30
N CYS A 47 -5.97 -1.90 5.91
CA CYS A 47 -4.64 -1.31 6.01
C CYS A 47 -3.69 -2.24 6.76
N GLU A 48 -4.16 -2.90 7.81
CA GLU A 48 -3.35 -3.87 8.57
C GLU A 48 -3.04 -5.13 7.75
N ALA A 49 -3.99 -5.62 6.95
CA ALA A 49 -3.74 -6.76 6.05
C ALA A 49 -2.69 -6.42 4.99
N ILE A 50 -2.75 -5.20 4.43
CA ILE A 50 -1.78 -4.71 3.45
C ILE A 50 -0.40 -4.55 4.09
N GLU A 51 -0.30 -3.91 5.26
CA GLU A 51 0.94 -3.73 6.01
C GLU A 51 1.64 -5.09 6.26
N ARG A 52 0.87 -6.11 6.66
CA ARG A 52 1.38 -7.47 6.84
C ARG A 52 1.80 -8.12 5.52
N ALA A 53 1.03 -7.91 4.45
CA ALA A 53 1.34 -8.46 3.12
C ALA A 53 2.66 -7.89 2.54
N VAL A 54 2.95 -6.62 2.81
CA VAL A 54 4.20 -5.96 2.38
C VAL A 54 5.34 -6.08 3.40
N GLY A 55 5.12 -6.80 4.51
CA GLY A 55 6.11 -6.98 5.57
C GLY A 55 6.52 -5.69 6.27
N GLY A 56 5.58 -4.76 6.49
CA GLY A 56 5.83 -3.49 7.18
C GLY A 56 6.55 -2.42 6.36
N ARG A 57 6.78 -2.66 5.05
CA ARG A 57 7.38 -1.68 4.14
C ARG A 57 6.48 -0.49 3.80
N VAL A 58 5.18 -0.65 3.95
CA VAL A 58 4.17 0.42 3.88
C VAL A 58 3.30 0.26 5.10
N THR A 59 3.17 1.31 5.90
CA THR A 59 2.41 1.26 7.15
C THR A 59 0.94 1.60 6.93
N LYS A 60 0.07 1.15 7.86
CA LYS A 60 -1.35 1.53 7.87
C LYS A 60 -1.55 3.05 7.89
N PHE A 61 -0.63 3.77 8.52
CA PHE A 61 -0.65 5.23 8.57
C PHE A 61 -0.40 5.81 7.19
N GLU A 62 0.66 5.39 6.49
CA GLU A 62 0.94 5.83 5.12
C GLU A 62 -0.23 5.53 4.17
N LEU A 63 -0.84 4.34 4.27
CA LEU A 63 -2.00 3.96 3.44
C LEU A 63 -3.23 4.87 3.63
N LEU A 64 -3.39 5.45 4.81
CA LEU A 64 -4.52 6.31 5.16
C LEU A 64 -4.29 7.79 4.82
N GLN A 65 -3.06 8.20 4.51
CA GLN A 65 -2.70 9.56 4.08
C GLN A 65 -2.57 9.54 2.55
N PRO A 66 -3.62 9.90 1.79
CA PRO A 66 -3.62 9.73 0.34
C PRO A 66 -2.62 10.61 -0.44
N ALA A 67 -1.82 11.44 0.23
CA ALA A 67 -0.71 12.17 -0.38
C ALA A 67 0.16 12.77 0.73
N PHE A 68 1.25 12.09 1.09
CA PHE A 68 2.40 12.78 1.66
C PHE A 68 3.62 12.40 0.83
N ASP A 69 4.12 13.40 0.10
CA ASP A 69 5.35 13.37 -0.65
C ASP A 69 6.51 13.17 0.35
N THR A 70 6.89 11.92 0.63
CA THR A 70 8.08 11.61 1.44
C THR A 70 9.28 11.46 0.54
N ALA A 71 9.59 12.53 -0.20
CA ALA A 71 10.94 12.78 -0.70
C ALA A 71 11.87 13.15 0.48
N THR A 72 11.96 12.33 1.54
CA THR A 72 13.07 12.36 2.48
C THR A 72 13.10 11.13 3.40
N THR A 73 14.20 10.39 3.25
CA THR A 73 14.94 9.71 4.30
C THR A 73 14.34 8.43 4.88
N GLY A 74 14.97 7.32 4.49
CA GLY A 74 14.88 6.08 5.23
C GLY A 74 15.44 6.23 6.64
N GLU A 75 14.69 5.76 7.62
CA GLU A 75 15.23 5.23 8.86
C GLU A 75 14.54 3.88 9.14
N PRO A 76 15.29 2.84 9.52
CA PRO A 76 14.69 1.56 9.89
C PRO A 76 13.93 1.74 11.21
N HIS A 77 12.62 1.52 11.17
CA HIS A 77 11.77 1.53 12.35
C HIS A 77 12.13 0.30 13.21
N ALA A 78 13.16 0.43 14.05
CA ALA A 78 13.41 -0.45 15.17
C ALA A 78 12.36 -0.15 16.25
N HIS A 79 11.46 -1.10 16.48
CA HIS A 79 10.52 -1.04 17.59
C HIS A 79 11.21 -1.63 18.84
N PRO A 80 11.08 -1.04 20.04
CA PRO A 80 11.75 -1.47 21.27
C PRO A 80 11.32 -2.86 21.76
#